data_AF-A0A8T3T3B4-F1
#
_entry.id   AF-A0A8T3T3B4-F1
#
_cell.length_a   1.000
_cell.length_b   1.000
_cell.length_c   1.000
_cell.angle_alpha   90.00
_cell.angle_beta   90.00
_cell.angle_gamma   90.00
#
_symmetry.space_group_name_H-M   'P 1'
#
loop_
_entity.id
_entity.type
_entity.pdbx_description
1 polymer ?
#
loop_
_entity_poly.entity_id
_entity_poly.type
_entity_poly.pdbx_seq_one_letter_code
_entity_poly.pdbx_strand_id
1 'polypeptide(L)'
;MAFGNNDLWVGGLGDGGVILADSRFVKSDGSIGWKFGWWRIVSGTLTITGRRLDAHGPPPRASVPDGYGSRGFQATGVYFPTEGCWEVTGTVGGSELTFVTFVLRT
;
A
#
# COMPACT_ATOMS: atom_id res chain seq x y z
N MET A 1 -0.40 13.25 0.67
CA MET A 1 -1.88 13.24 0.51
C MET A 1 -2.45 11.97 1.14
N ALA A 2 -3.67 12.03 1.66
CA ALA A 2 -4.38 10.87 2.22
C ALA A 2 -5.71 10.67 1.47
N PHE A 3 -6.15 9.43 1.35
CA PHE A 3 -7.37 8.99 0.67
C PHE A 3 -8.10 8.00 1.58
N GLY A 4 -9.42 8.01 1.63
CA GLY A 4 -10.15 7.11 2.52
C GLY A 4 -11.65 7.23 2.42
N ASN A 5 -12.31 6.43 3.25
CA ASN A 5 -13.76 6.41 3.45
C ASN A 5 -14.09 6.54 4.95
N ASN A 6 -15.32 6.23 5.37
CA ASN A 6 -15.72 6.37 6.77
C ASN A 6 -14.97 5.43 7.73
N ASP A 7 -14.36 4.36 7.22
CA ASP A 7 -13.84 3.25 8.03
C ASP A 7 -12.33 3.08 7.97
N LEU A 8 -11.72 3.45 6.83
CA LEU A 8 -10.31 3.23 6.55
C LEU A 8 -9.75 4.36 5.68
N TRP A 9 -8.56 4.84 6.07
CA TRP A 9 -7.79 5.82 5.31
C TRP A 9 -6.38 5.31 5.05
N VAL A 10 -5.79 5.74 3.95
CA VAL A 10 -4.41 5.48 3.56
C VAL A 10 -3.70 6.78 3.19
N GLY A 11 -2.45 6.90 3.59
CA GLY A 11 -1.54 7.97 3.20
C GLY A 11 -0.24 7.41 2.62
N GLY A 12 0.55 8.28 2.02
CA GLY A 12 1.79 7.89 1.33
C GLY A 12 1.59 7.57 -0.15
N LEU A 13 0.55 8.09 -0.80
CA LEU A 13 0.24 7.81 -2.21
C LEU A 13 1.14 8.55 -3.23
N GLY A 14 2.14 9.31 -2.77
CA GLY A 14 2.86 10.24 -3.62
C GLY A 14 1.98 11.41 -4.09
N ASP A 15 2.49 12.20 -5.02
CA ASP A 15 1.71 13.27 -5.65
C ASP A 15 0.92 12.72 -6.83
N GLY A 16 -0.37 13.07 -6.94
CA GLY A 16 -1.25 12.53 -7.98
C GLY A 16 -1.40 11.00 -8.02
N GLY A 17 -1.02 10.28 -6.95
CA GLY A 17 -0.99 8.81 -6.95
C GLY A 17 0.30 8.20 -7.53
N VAL A 18 1.32 9.03 -7.82
CA VAL A 18 2.59 8.60 -8.41
C VAL A 18 3.67 8.44 -7.34
N ILE A 19 4.19 7.23 -7.21
CA ILE A 19 5.34 6.89 -6.38
C ILE A 19 6.62 7.02 -7.22
N LEU A 20 7.48 7.95 -6.83
CA LEU A 20 8.82 8.11 -7.38
C LEU A 20 9.82 7.47 -6.41
N ALA A 21 10.24 6.25 -6.74
CA ALA A 21 11.10 5.42 -5.92
C ALA A 21 12.55 5.50 -6.38
N ASP A 22 13.35 6.31 -5.71
CA ASP A 22 14.80 6.28 -5.91
C ASP A 22 15.44 4.97 -5.43
N SER A 23 16.75 4.84 -5.67
CA SER A 23 17.53 3.65 -5.35
C SER A 23 17.43 3.17 -3.89
N ARG A 24 17.05 4.02 -2.93
CA ARG A 24 16.88 3.64 -1.51
C ARG A 24 15.63 2.80 -1.26
N PHE A 25 14.65 2.86 -2.16
CA PHE A 25 13.41 2.11 -2.08
C PHE A 25 13.50 0.76 -2.79
N VAL A 26 14.49 0.58 -3.67
CA VAL A 26 14.77 -0.69 -4.34
C VAL A 26 15.45 -1.67 -3.37
N LYS A 27 14.90 -2.87 -3.26
CA LYS A 27 15.43 -3.95 -2.40
C LYS A 27 16.42 -4.81 -3.16
N SER A 28 17.19 -5.63 -2.43
CA SER A 28 18.19 -6.52 -3.01
C SER A 28 17.59 -7.56 -3.97
N ASP A 29 16.31 -7.89 -3.82
CA ASP A 29 15.54 -8.77 -4.72
C ASP A 29 14.96 -8.03 -5.95
N GLY A 30 15.26 -6.74 -6.10
CA GLY A 30 14.76 -5.88 -7.18
C GLY A 30 13.37 -5.28 -6.93
N SER A 31 12.67 -5.68 -5.87
CA SER A 31 11.35 -5.11 -5.56
C SER A 31 11.43 -3.66 -5.10
N ILE A 32 10.38 -2.89 -5.36
CA ILE A 32 10.25 -1.49 -4.95
C ILE A 32 9.42 -1.46 -3.68
N GLY A 33 10.07 -1.22 -2.54
CA GLY A 33 9.42 -1.18 -1.24
C GLY A 33 8.95 0.23 -0.90
N TRP A 34 7.65 0.40 -0.70
CA TRP A 34 7.05 1.69 -0.33
C TRP A 34 6.27 1.61 0.98
N LYS A 35 6.29 2.68 1.77
CA LYS A 35 5.55 2.75 3.04
C LYS A 35 4.19 3.38 2.82
N PHE A 36 3.16 2.72 3.34
CA PHE A 36 1.82 3.28 3.47
C PHE A 36 1.46 3.44 4.94
N GLY A 37 0.83 4.57 5.26
CA GLY A 37 0.23 4.81 6.58
C GLY A 37 -1.25 4.53 6.50
N TRP A 38 -1.76 3.63 7.33
CA TRP A 38 -3.19 3.30 7.37
C TRP A 38 -3.81 3.81 8.67
N TRP A 39 -4.97 4.47 8.59
CA TRP A 39 -5.77 4.84 9.77
C TRP A 39 -7.06 4.02 9.78
N ARG A 40 -7.12 3.07 10.70
CA ARG A 40 -8.26 2.15 10.88
C ARG A 40 -9.26 2.75 11.86
N ILE A 41 -10.40 3.25 11.36
CA ILE A 41 -11.47 3.81 12.19
C ILE A 41 -12.28 2.70 12.85
N VAL A 42 -12.48 1.60 12.13
CA VAL A 42 -13.08 0.35 12.65
C VAL A 42 -12.00 -0.59 13.22
N SER A 43 -12.41 -1.47 14.14
CA SER A 43 -11.51 -2.46 14.74
C SER A 43 -11.21 -3.60 13.78
N GLY A 44 -9.95 -4.03 13.72
CA GLY A 44 -9.62 -5.31 13.10
C GLY A 44 -8.15 -5.46 12.72
N THR A 45 -7.82 -6.64 12.22
CA THR A 45 -6.54 -6.92 11.57
C THR A 45 -6.59 -6.34 10.16
N LEU A 46 -5.59 -5.52 9.82
CA LEU A 46 -5.43 -5.02 8.47
C LEU A 46 -4.81 -6.12 7.60
N THR A 47 -5.43 -6.39 6.46
CA THR A 47 -4.81 -7.14 5.37
C THR A 47 -4.63 -6.23 4.18
N ILE A 48 -3.57 -6.46 3.40
CA ILE A 48 -3.29 -5.69 2.19
C ILE A 48 -3.01 -6.67 1.06
N THR A 49 -3.73 -6.49 -0.04
CA THR A 49 -3.52 -7.23 -1.29
C THR A 49 -3.32 -6.22 -2.43
N GLY A 50 -2.95 -6.72 -3.60
CA GLY A 50 -2.92 -5.88 -4.79
C GLY A 50 -2.77 -6.69 -6.06
N ARG A 51 -2.93 -6.01 -7.20
CA ARG A 51 -2.74 -6.59 -8.53
C ARG A 51 -2.20 -5.54 -9.48
N ARG A 52 -1.46 -6.01 -10.48
CA ARG A 52 -1.00 -5.17 -11.59
C ARG A 52 -2.17 -4.90 -12.54
N LEU A 53 -2.28 -3.67 -13.04
CA LEU A 53 -3.35 -3.25 -13.94
C LEU A 53 -2.90 -3.08 -15.39
N ASP A 54 -1.64 -2.71 -15.61
CA ASP A 54 -1.10 -2.33 -16.91
C ASP A 54 -0.34 -3.45 -17.64
N ALA A 55 -0.04 -4.55 -16.95
CA ALA A 55 0.52 -5.76 -17.54
C ALA A 55 0.29 -6.97 -16.63
N HIS A 56 0.69 -8.15 -17.09
CA HIS A 56 0.77 -9.34 -16.25
C HIS A 56 1.93 -9.24 -15.26
N GLY A 57 1.74 -9.82 -14.07
CA GLY A 57 2.78 -9.91 -13.05
C GLY A 57 2.25 -10.49 -11.76
N PRO A 58 3.13 -10.99 -10.88
CA PRO A 58 2.73 -11.44 -9.55
C PRO A 58 2.19 -10.26 -8.72
N PRO A 59 1.31 -10.52 -7.75
CA PRO A 59 0.82 -9.48 -6.84
C PRO A 59 1.96 -8.91 -5.99
N PRO A 60 1.84 -7.66 -5.50
CA PRO A 60 2.81 -7.11 -4.58
C PRO A 60 2.73 -7.82 -3.23
N ARG A 61 3.88 -7.93 -2.55
CA ARG A 61 3.94 -8.47 -1.20
C ARG A 61 3.64 -7.36 -0.20
N ALA A 62 2.78 -7.62 0.77
CA ALA A 62 2.54 -6.72 1.89
C ALA A 62 3.33 -7.17 3.14
N SER A 63 3.75 -6.19 3.94
CA SER A 63 4.27 -6.37 5.29
C SER A 63 3.43 -5.50 6.22
N VAL A 64 2.60 -6.16 7.03
CA VAL A 64 1.71 -5.53 7.99
C VAL A 64 2.18 -5.94 9.39
N PRO A 65 2.98 -5.10 10.07
CA PRO A 65 3.54 -5.45 11.37
C PRO A 65 2.49 -5.37 12.49
N ASP A 66 2.61 -6.25 13.47
CA ASP A 66 1.87 -6.17 14.73
C ASP A 66 2.31 -4.97 15.60
N GLY A 67 1.67 -4.78 16.75
CA GLY A 67 2.05 -3.76 17.74
C GLY A 67 1.34 -2.41 17.62
N TYR A 68 0.46 -2.25 16.63
CA TYR A 68 -0.33 -1.02 16.41
C TYR A 68 -1.75 -1.07 16.99
N GLY A 69 -2.06 -2.08 17.83
CA GLY A 69 -3.40 -2.29 18.37
C GLY A 69 -4.45 -2.63 17.31
N SER A 70 -5.73 -2.55 17.68
CA SER A 70 -6.85 -2.94 16.81
C SER A 70 -7.46 -1.78 16.00
N ARG A 71 -7.10 -0.53 16.29
CA ARG A 71 -7.58 0.71 15.64
C ARG A 71 -6.47 1.76 15.54
N GLY A 72 -6.73 2.83 14.82
CA GLY A 72 -5.82 3.98 14.69
C GLY A 72 -4.76 3.74 13.62
N PHE A 73 -3.65 4.46 13.74
CA PHE A 73 -2.55 4.43 12.78
C PHE A 73 -1.84 3.07 12.77
N GLN A 74 -1.45 2.60 11.58
CA GLN A 74 -0.56 1.46 11.38
C GLN A 74 0.32 1.69 10.15
N ALA A 75 1.64 1.68 10.33
CA ALA A 75 2.59 1.77 9.23
C ALA A 75 2.81 0.39 8.60
N THR A 76 2.70 0.31 7.28
CA THR A 76 2.89 -0.93 6.52
C THR A 76 3.89 -0.71 5.38
N GLY A 77 4.41 -1.82 4.85
CA GLY A 77 5.23 -1.82 3.64
C GLY A 77 4.54 -2.61 2.53
N VAL A 78 4.54 -2.09 1.31
CA VAL A 78 4.13 -2.82 0.10
C VAL A 78 5.32 -2.88 -0.84
N TYR A 79 5.62 -4.07 -1.35
CA TYR A 79 6.79 -4.36 -2.16
C TYR A 79 6.31 -4.74 -3.56
N PHE A 80 6.42 -3.78 -4.48
CA PHE A 80 6.01 -3.93 -5.87
C PHE A 80 7.10 -4.68 -6.65
N PRO A 81 6.77 -5.79 -7.35
CA PRO A 81 7.76 -6.55 -8.11
C PRO A 81 8.38 -5.77 -9.28
N THR A 82 7.63 -4.81 -9.83
CA THR A 82 8.02 -4.01 -11.00
C THR A 82 7.40 -2.62 -10.92
N GLU A 83 7.92 -1.69 -11.71
CA GLU A 83 7.23 -0.44 -12.05
C GLU A 83 5.92 -0.72 -12.78
N GLY A 84 4.96 0.20 -12.66
CA GLY A 84 3.67 0.11 -13.34
C GLY A 84 2.50 0.61 -12.52
N CYS A 85 1.29 0.40 -13.06
CA CYS A 85 0.02 0.71 -12.41
C CYS A 85 -0.43 -0.45 -11.52
N TRP A 86 -0.65 -0.16 -10.24
CA TRP A 86 -1.05 -1.15 -9.24
C TRP A 86 -2.34 -0.73 -8.55
N GLU A 87 -3.31 -1.65 -8.52
CA GLU A 87 -4.45 -1.57 -7.61
C GLU A 87 -4.05 -2.20 -6.28
N VAL A 88 -4.28 -1.48 -5.19
CA VAL A 88 -3.97 -1.92 -3.83
C VAL A 88 -5.22 -1.82 -2.98
N THR A 89 -5.50 -2.89 -2.24
CA THR A 89 -6.72 -3.03 -1.44
C THR A 89 -6.33 -3.31 0.00
N GLY A 90 -6.81 -2.46 0.92
CA GLY A 90 -6.72 -2.70 2.35
C GLY A 90 -8.07 -3.13 2.90
N THR A 91 -8.09 -4.17 3.73
CA THR A 91 -9.31 -4.67 4.38
C THR A 91 -9.12 -4.67 5.89
N VAL A 92 -10.11 -4.18 6.63
CA VAL A 92 -10.12 -4.19 8.10
C VAL A 92 -11.55 -4.27 8.61
N GLY A 93 -11.84 -5.19 9.54
CA GLY A 93 -13.14 -5.23 10.22
C GLY A 93 -14.36 -5.39 9.31
N GLY A 94 -14.20 -5.97 8.12
CA GLY A 94 -15.25 -6.09 7.10
C GLY A 94 -15.35 -4.89 6.15
N SER A 95 -14.64 -3.80 6.41
CA SER A 95 -14.53 -2.65 5.51
C SER A 95 -13.35 -2.80 4.57
N GLU A 96 -13.47 -2.22 3.37
CA GLU A 96 -12.44 -2.23 2.33
C GLU A 96 -12.15 -0.81 1.82
N LEU A 97 -10.89 -0.55 1.46
CA LEU A 97 -10.48 0.63 0.72
C LEU A 97 -9.53 0.21 -0.40
N THR A 98 -9.89 0.55 -1.64
CA THR A 98 -9.09 0.28 -2.84
C THR A 98 -8.63 1.58 -3.48
N PHE A 99 -7.37 1.62 -3.89
CA PHE A 99 -6.79 2.76 -4.61
C PHE A 99 -5.81 2.28 -5.69
N VAL A 100 -5.50 3.15 -6.63
CA VAL A 100 -4.50 2.91 -7.67
C VAL A 100 -3.29 3.81 -7.45
N THR A 101 -2.10 3.25 -7.63
CA THR A 101 -0.85 4.02 -7.65
C THR A 101 -0.01 3.64 -8.85
N PHE A 102 0.71 4.62 -9.41
CA PHE A 102 1.70 4.39 -10.45
C PHE A 102 3.09 4.44 -9.84
N VAL A 103 3.85 3.36 -10.01
CA VAL A 103 5.18 3.19 -9.38
C VAL A 103 6.25 3.33 -10.45
N LEU A 104 7.17 4.26 -10.24
CA LEU A 104 8.32 4.53 -11.10
C LEU A 104 9.61 4.54 -10.29
N ARG A 105 10.70 4.05 -10.88
CA ARG A 105 12.06 4.25 -10.39
C ARG A 105 12.63 5.54 -10.95
N THR A 106 13.46 6.21 -10.15
CA THR A 106 14.09 7.49 -10.51
C THR A 106 15.58 7.48 -10.23
#